data_AF-A0A938MHN9-F1
#
_entry.id   AF-A0A938MHN9-F1
#
_cell.length_a   1.000
_cell.length_b   1.000
_cell.length_c   1.000
_cell.angle_alpha   90.00
_cell.angle_beta   90.00
_cell.angle_gamma   90.00
#
_symmetry.space_group_name_H-M   'P 1'
#
loop_
_entity.id
_entity.type
_entity.pdbx_description
1 polymer ?
#
loop_
_entity_poly.entity_id
_entity_poly.type
_entity_poly.pdbx_seq_one_letter_code
_entity_poly.pdbx_strand_id
1 'polypeptide(L)'
;MGLVYADIELSNPKNGSLKPIAVKALVDTRAMTICIPEHIAVQLQLQEIEKREVTTADEKSHVVPYVGPVQIRFEKRTCFTGALVIGESVLMGVVPMEDMDLVIAPAGQTVTVNPRSPNIPSAVVK
;
A
#
# COMPACT_ATOMS: atom_id res chain seq x y z
N MET A 1 -7.14 -6.97 -18.90
CA MET A 1 -6.24 -5.84 -18.61
C MET A 1 -4.93 -6.41 -18.07
N GLY A 2 -3.79 -5.84 -18.45
CA GLY A 2 -2.49 -6.26 -17.89
C GLY A 2 -2.39 -5.88 -16.41
N LEU A 3 -1.42 -6.49 -15.71
CA LEU A 3 -1.11 -6.14 -14.32
C LEU A 3 -0.52 -4.72 -14.27
N VAL A 4 -1.03 -3.90 -13.37
CA VAL A 4 -0.56 -2.53 -13.13
C VAL A 4 0.34 -2.54 -11.91
N TYR A 5 1.49 -1.89 -12.00
CA TYR A 5 2.44 -1.82 -10.89
C TYR A 5 2.75 -0.36 -10.52
N ALA A 6 3.16 -0.15 -9.28
CA ALA A 6 3.67 1.12 -8.78
C ALA A 6 4.99 0.89 -8.03
N ASP A 7 6.00 1.68 -8.35
CA ASP A 7 7.23 1.73 -7.57
C ASP A 7 6.99 2.64 -6.36
N ILE A 8 7.05 2.06 -5.17
CA ILE A 8 6.81 2.76 -3.90
C ILE A 8 7.93 2.50 -2.91
N GLU A 9 7.99 3.35 -1.90
CA GLU A 9 8.79 3.11 -0.71
C GLU A 9 7.91 2.87 0.51
N LEU A 10 8.28 1.85 1.29
CA LEU A 10 7.66 1.52 2.56
C LEU A 10 8.63 1.84 3.69
N SER A 11 8.15 2.48 4.74
CA SER A 11 8.96 2.81 5.91
C SER A 11 8.15 2.74 7.21
N ASN A 12 8.84 2.62 8.33
CA ASN A 12 8.24 2.70 9.66
C ASN A 12 8.48 4.11 10.24
N PRO A 13 7.47 4.98 10.29
CA PRO A 13 7.65 6.36 10.74
C PRO A 13 7.93 6.48 12.24
N LYS A 14 7.67 5.42 13.04
CA LYS A 14 8.04 5.39 14.46
C LYS A 14 9.53 5.13 14.68
N ASN A 15 10.24 4.64 13.68
CA ASN A 15 11.66 4.33 13.79
C ASN A 15 12.45 4.88 12.59
N GLY A 16 12.83 6.15 12.68
CA GLY A 16 13.60 6.85 11.64
C GLY A 16 15.04 6.36 11.44
N SER A 17 15.52 5.41 12.25
CA SER A 17 16.84 4.78 12.03
C SER A 17 16.80 3.67 10.97
N LEU A 18 15.61 3.14 10.67
CA LEU A 18 15.43 2.12 9.65
C LEU A 18 15.40 2.76 8.26
N LYS A 19 16.08 2.11 7.31
CA LYS A 19 16.02 2.53 5.91
C LYS A 19 14.67 2.18 5.30
N PRO A 20 14.05 3.07 4.51
CA PRO A 20 12.91 2.72 3.68
C PRO A 20 13.25 1.57 2.72
N ILE A 21 12.25 0.76 2.38
CA ILE A 21 12.38 -0.34 1.42
C ILE A 21 11.64 0.07 0.15
N ALA A 22 12.38 0.17 -0.96
CA ALA A 22 11.80 0.35 -2.29
C ALA A 22 11.24 -0.99 -2.78
N VAL A 23 9.97 -0.99 -3.18
CA VAL A 23 9.26 -2.19 -3.63
C VAL A 23 8.43 -1.87 -4.87
N LYS A 24 8.27 -2.86 -5.73
CA LYS A 24 7.31 -2.82 -6.83
C LYS A 24 6.00 -3.45 -6.35
N ALA A 25 4.99 -2.62 -6.14
CA ALA A 25 3.68 -3.07 -5.65
C ALA A 25 2.74 -3.37 -6.82
N LEU A 26 2.03 -4.50 -6.77
CA LEU A 26 0.91 -4.78 -7.65
C LEU A 26 -0.30 -3.95 -7.21
N VAL A 27 -0.93 -3.26 -8.14
CA VAL A 27 -2.08 -2.41 -7.87
C VAL A 27 -3.35 -3.25 -7.97
N ASP A 28 -4.12 -3.29 -6.89
CA ASP A 28 -5.32 -4.09 -6.81
C ASP A 28 -6.50 -3.28 -6.25
N THR A 29 -7.41 -2.88 -7.13
CA THR A 29 -8.61 -2.14 -6.75
C THR A 29 -9.64 -2.98 -5.97
N ARG A 30 -9.44 -4.30 -5.88
CA ARG A 30 -10.26 -5.17 -5.02
C ARG A 30 -9.67 -5.37 -3.63
N ALA A 31 -8.41 -5.01 -3.42
CA ALA A 31 -7.81 -4.97 -2.10
C ALA A 31 -8.18 -3.67 -1.38
N MET A 32 -8.53 -3.78 -0.10
CA MET A 32 -8.89 -2.59 0.70
C MET A 32 -7.66 -1.75 1.06
N THR A 33 -6.61 -2.37 1.59
CA THR A 33 -5.39 -1.70 2.06
C THR A 33 -4.14 -2.37 1.49
N ILE A 34 -2.96 -1.97 1.96
CA ILE A 34 -1.68 -2.59 1.58
C ILE A 34 -1.53 -3.99 2.18
N CYS A 35 -1.12 -4.95 1.36
CA CYS A 35 -0.64 -6.25 1.80
C CYS A 35 0.86 -6.31 1.60
N ILE A 36 1.59 -6.82 2.60
CA ILE A 36 3.04 -6.95 2.55
C ILE A 36 3.47 -8.37 2.93
N PRO A 37 4.57 -8.88 2.35
CA PRO A 37 5.19 -10.11 2.82
C PRO A 37 5.76 -9.98 4.23
N GLU A 38 5.87 -11.10 4.93
CA GLU A 38 6.41 -11.16 6.30
C GLU A 38 7.82 -10.54 6.41
N HIS A 39 8.68 -10.78 5.42
CA HIS A 39 10.05 -10.25 5.44
C HIS A 39 10.09 -8.71 5.43
N ILE A 40 9.12 -8.03 4.81
CA ILE A 40 9.02 -6.57 4.82
C ILE A 40 8.64 -6.09 6.21
N ALA A 41 7.66 -6.75 6.84
CA ALA A 41 7.23 -6.43 8.19
C ALA A 41 8.37 -6.57 9.21
N VAL A 42 9.16 -7.65 9.09
CA VAL A 42 10.34 -7.90 9.94
C VAL A 42 11.41 -6.83 9.72
N GLN A 43 11.77 -6.51 8.47
CA GLN A 43 12.81 -5.52 8.17
C GLN A 43 12.43 -4.10 8.62
N LEU A 44 11.15 -3.74 8.50
CA LEU A 44 10.62 -2.47 8.98
C LEU A 44 10.27 -2.48 10.48
N GLN A 45 10.49 -3.61 11.17
CA GLN A 45 10.16 -3.80 12.58
C GLN A 45 8.74 -3.34 12.92
N LEU A 46 7.77 -3.70 12.07
CA LEU A 46 6.38 -3.33 12.26
C LEU A 46 5.77 -4.19 13.38
N GLN A 47 5.03 -3.56 14.28
CA GLN A 47 4.37 -4.25 15.38
C GLN A 47 2.98 -4.69 14.95
N GLU A 48 2.58 -5.90 15.35
CA GLU A 48 1.21 -6.37 15.23
C GLU A 48 0.31 -5.54 16.15
N ILE A 49 -0.72 -4.94 15.54
CA ILE A 49 -1.74 -4.15 16.24
C ILE A 49 -2.89 -5.06 16.64
N GLU A 50 -3.36 -5.88 15.70
CA GLU A 50 -4.45 -6.83 15.87
C GLU A 50 -4.37 -7.90 14.77
N LYS A 51 -5.23 -8.91 14.86
CA LYS A 51 -5.47 -9.85 13.74
C LYS A 51 -6.72 -9.43 12.98
N ARG A 52 -6.72 -9.67 11.67
CA ARG A 52 -7.88 -9.43 10.80
C ARG A 52 -8.22 -10.67 10.00
N GLU A 53 -9.52 -10.94 9.87
CA GLU A 53 -10.02 -11.89 8.90
C GLU A 53 -10.01 -11.23 7.51
N VAL A 54 -9.44 -11.92 6.52
CA VAL A 54 -9.35 -11.49 5.12
C VAL A 54 -9.82 -12.60 4.21
N THR A 55 -10.49 -12.25 3.11
CA THR A 55 -10.89 -13.21 2.07
C THR A 55 -10.00 -13.02 0.85
N THR A 56 -9.33 -14.08 0.43
CA THR A 56 -8.44 -14.08 -0.74
C THR A 56 -9.20 -14.36 -2.03
N ALA A 57 -8.54 -14.17 -3.18
CA ALA A 57 -9.15 -14.36 -4.50
C ALA A 57 -9.64 -15.79 -4.78
N ASP A 58 -9.17 -16.79 -4.01
CA ASP A 58 -9.65 -18.18 -4.03
C ASP A 58 -10.80 -18.44 -3.04
N GLU A 59 -11.47 -17.39 -2.57
CA GLU A 59 -12.62 -17.40 -1.66
C GLU A 59 -12.34 -18.03 -0.28
N LYS A 60 -11.07 -18.15 0.10
CA LYS A 60 -10.69 -18.63 1.43
C LYS A 60 -10.59 -17.49 2.42
N SER A 61 -11.06 -17.73 3.64
CA SER A 61 -10.83 -16.84 4.79
C SER A 61 -9.52 -17.18 5.49
N HIS A 62 -8.75 -16.14 5.80
CA HIS A 62 -7.50 -16.24 6.56
C HIS A 62 -7.52 -15.22 7.69
N VAL A 63 -7.03 -15.61 8.88
CA VAL A 63 -6.77 -14.66 9.97
C VAL A 63 -5.29 -14.29 9.92
N VAL A 64 -5.00 -13.04 9.57
CA VAL A 64 -3.63 -12.55 9.34
C VAL A 64 -3.27 -11.39 10.27
N PRO A 65 -1.97 -11.20 10.60
CA PRO A 65 -1.53 -10.03 11.35
C PRO A 65 -1.80 -8.73 10.60
N TYR A 66 -2.33 -7.74 11.32
CA TYR A 66 -2.40 -6.36 10.87
C TYR A 66 -1.37 -5.54 11.63
N VAL A 67 -0.38 -5.02 10.91
CA VAL A 67 0.82 -4.37 11.48
C VAL A 67 0.88 -2.88 11.15
N GLY A 68 1.59 -2.10 11.96
CA GLY A 68 1.83 -0.70 11.62
C GLY A 68 2.51 0.12 12.71
N PRO A 69 2.63 1.45 12.48
CA PRO A 69 2.24 2.17 11.27
C PRO A 69 3.20 1.92 10.11
N VAL A 70 2.70 2.03 8.88
CA VAL A 70 3.47 2.01 7.64
C VAL A 70 3.28 3.34 6.94
N GLN A 71 4.38 3.99 6.58
CA GLN A 71 4.37 5.11 5.67
C GLN A 71 4.68 4.60 4.26
N ILE A 72 3.77 4.88 3.33
CA ILE A 72 3.90 4.59 1.90
C ILE A 72 4.25 5.89 1.20
N ARG A 73 5.27 5.88 0.34
CA ARG A 73 5.63 7.00 -0.52
C ARG A 73 5.56 6.60 -1.99
N PHE A 74 4.82 7.37 -2.76
CA PHE A 74 4.78 7.30 -4.23
C PHE A 74 5.06 8.69 -4.79
N GLU A 75 6.14 8.84 -5.56
CA GLU A 75 6.64 10.15 -6.01
C GLU A 75 6.71 11.19 -4.87
N LYS A 76 5.90 12.26 -4.94
CA LYS A 76 5.80 13.33 -3.94
C LYS A 76 4.58 13.16 -3.01
N ARG A 77 3.94 11.99 -3.02
CA ARG A 77 2.76 11.66 -2.21
C ARG A 77 3.13 10.71 -1.09
N THR A 78 2.46 10.88 0.05
CA THR A 78 2.65 10.05 1.24
C THR A 78 1.29 9.63 1.78
N CYS A 79 1.19 8.37 2.20
CA CYS A 79 0.05 7.84 2.96
C CYS A 79 0.57 7.15 4.22
N PHE A 80 -0.19 7.26 5.32
CA PHE A 80 0.05 6.51 6.54
C PHE A 80 -1.09 5.53 6.79
N THR A 81 -0.78 4.25 6.93
CA THR A 81 -1.77 3.20 7.14
C THR A 81 -1.19 2.04 7.96
N GLY A 82 -1.98 1.00 8.23
CA GLY A 82 -1.47 -0.31 8.60
C GLY A 82 -1.45 -1.26 7.40
N ALA A 83 -0.77 -2.38 7.55
CA ALA A 83 -0.57 -3.38 6.50
C ALA A 83 -1.04 -4.76 6.96
N LEU A 84 -1.63 -5.52 6.03
CA LEU A 84 -1.93 -6.93 6.23
C LEU A 84 -0.69 -7.77 5.86
N VAL A 85 -0.24 -8.64 6.76
CA VAL A 85 0.92 -9.50 6.50
C VAL A 85 0.45 -10.80 5.84
N ILE A 86 0.53 -10.85 4.50
CA ILE A 86 0.06 -11.99 3.69
C ILE A 86 0.72 -11.97 2.30
N GLY A 87 0.98 -13.17 1.76
CA GLY A 87 1.46 -13.36 0.39
C GLY A 87 2.95 -13.05 0.20
N GLU A 88 3.40 -13.19 -1.05
CA GLU A 88 4.82 -13.08 -1.44
C GLU A 88 5.16 -11.76 -2.15
N SER A 89 4.14 -10.97 -2.52
CA SER A 89 4.30 -9.71 -3.23
C SER A 89 3.56 -8.59 -2.52
N VAL A 90 4.07 -7.37 -2.63
CA VAL A 90 3.37 -6.20 -2.10
C VAL A 90 2.16 -5.90 -2.97
N LEU A 91 0.99 -5.77 -2.37
CA LEU A 91 -0.24 -5.33 -3.03
C LEU A 91 -0.62 -3.95 -2.50
N MET A 92 -0.94 -3.02 -3.39
CA MET A 92 -1.49 -1.72 -3.03
C MET A 92 -2.99 -1.69 -3.29
N GLY A 93 -3.76 -1.60 -2.21
CA GLY A 93 -5.21 -1.47 -2.24
C GLY A 93 -5.72 -0.04 -2.44
N VAL A 94 -7.03 0.12 -2.38
CA VAL A 94 -7.72 1.40 -2.65
C VAL A 94 -7.45 2.49 -1.62
N VAL A 95 -7.39 2.17 -0.33
CA VAL A 95 -7.17 3.16 0.75
C VAL A 95 -5.90 3.99 0.51
N PRO A 96 -4.70 3.40 0.34
CA PRO A 96 -3.50 4.20 0.08
C PRO A 96 -3.53 4.91 -1.28
N MET A 97 -4.21 4.37 -2.30
CA MET A 97 -4.36 5.05 -3.59
C MET A 97 -5.25 6.29 -3.51
N GLU A 98 -6.37 6.20 -2.80
CA GLU A 98 -7.30 7.32 -2.62
C GLU A 98 -6.69 8.40 -1.72
N ASP A 99 -6.05 8.02 -0.61
CA ASP A 99 -5.38 8.96 0.30
C ASP A 99 -4.26 9.76 -0.41
N MET A 100 -3.52 9.10 -1.31
CA MET A 100 -2.47 9.76 -2.10
C MET A 100 -2.99 10.51 -3.35
N ASP A 101 -4.30 10.41 -3.65
CA ASP A 101 -4.94 10.99 -4.84
C ASP A 101 -4.28 10.51 -6.15
N LEU A 102 -4.24 9.19 -6.30
CA LEU A 102 -3.64 8.49 -7.44
C LEU A 102 -4.68 8.02 -8.46
N VAL A 103 -4.25 7.90 -9.71
CA VAL A 103 -5.07 7.41 -10.82
C VAL A 103 -4.35 6.26 -11.52
N ILE A 104 -5.09 5.18 -11.80
CA ILE A 104 -4.60 4.06 -12.58
C ILE A 104 -4.60 4.44 -14.06
N ALA A 105 -3.48 4.23 -14.75
CA ALA A 105 -3.32 4.45 -16.18
C ALA A 105 -3.12 3.09 -16.91
N PRO A 106 -4.20 2.40 -17.33
CA PRO A 106 -4.13 1.04 -17.85
C PRO A 106 -3.28 0.91 -19.13
N ALA A 107 -3.33 1.90 -20.01
CA ALA A 107 -2.56 1.91 -21.26
C ALA A 107 -1.04 1.92 -21.00
N GLY A 108 -0.61 2.56 -19.91
CA GLY A 108 0.78 2.59 -19.48
C GLY A 108 1.14 1.53 -18.44
N GLN A 109 0.18 0.68 -18.03
CA GLN A 109 0.33 -0.33 -16.97
C GLN A 109 0.93 0.25 -15.67
N THR A 110 0.60 1.49 -15.36
CA THR A 110 1.17 2.25 -14.24
C THR A 110 0.09 2.98 -13.44
N VAL A 111 0.49 3.50 -12.29
CA VAL A 111 -0.26 4.49 -11.53
C VAL A 111 0.43 5.85 -11.69
N THR A 112 -0.35 6.91 -11.72
CA THR A 112 0.17 8.28 -11.78
C THR A 112 -0.50 9.15 -10.73
N VAL A 113 0.11 10.27 -10.38
CA VAL A 113 -0.58 11.34 -9.66
C VAL A 113 -1.83 11.79 -10.44
N ASN A 114 -2.88 12.19 -9.74
CA ASN A 114 -4.08 12.73 -10.37
C ASN A 114 -3.76 14.00 -11.18
N PRO A 115 -4.00 14.01 -12.51
CA PRO A 115 -3.70 15.17 -13.36
C PRO A 115 -4.50 16.44 -13.01
N ARG A 116 -5.63 16.30 -12.32
CA ARG A 116 -6.45 17.44 -11.86
C ARG A 116 -5.85 18.15 -10.65
N SER A 117 -4.93 17.49 -9.97
CA SER A 117 -4.32 17.91 -8.71
C SER A 117 -2.83 17.52 -8.74
N PRO A 118 -2.04 17.99 -9.72
CA PRO A 118 -0.70 17.46 -9.97
C PRO A 118 0.29 17.73 -8.84
N ASN A 119 0.15 18.86 -8.15
CA ASN A 119 1.10 19.30 -7.12
C ASN A 119 0.70 18.93 -5.70
N ILE A 120 -0.59 18.97 -5.38
CA ILE A 120 -1.13 18.79 -4.02
C ILE A 120 -2.30 17.81 -4.11
N PRO A 121 -2.34 16.73 -3.31
CA PRO A 121 -3.48 15.81 -3.26
C PRO A 121 -4.76 16.53 -2.86
N SER A 122 -5.83 16.25 -3.59
CA SER A 122 -7.14 16.83 -3.34
C SER A 122 -8.06 15.78 -2.72
N ALA A 123 -8.79 16.17 -1.68
CA ALA A 123 -9.85 15.37 -1.09
C ALA A 123 -11.15 16.20 -1.03
N VAL A 124 -12.29 15.53 -1.20
CA VAL A 124 -13.60 16.17 -1.02
C VAL A 124 -14.02 16.02 0.43
N VAL A 125 -14.21 17.15 1.11
CA VAL A 125 -14.81 17.23 2.45
C VAL A 125 -16.15 17.93 2.31
N LYS A 126 -17.22 17.30 2.79
CA LYS A 126 -18.59 17.85 2.78
C LYS A 126 -19.20 17.75 4.16
#